data_AF-V9IRK0-F1
#
_entry.id   AF-V9IRK0-F1
#
_cell.length_a   1.000
_cell.length_b   1.000
_cell.length_c   1.000
_cell.angle_alpha   90.00
_cell.angle_beta   90.00
_cell.angle_gamma   90.00
#
_symmetry.space_group_name_H-M   'P 1'
#
loop_
_entity.id
_entity.type
_entity.pdbx_description
1 polymer ?
#
loop_
_entity_poly.entity_id
_entity_poly.type
_entity_poly.pdbx_seq_one_letter_code
_entity_poly.pdbx_strand_id
1 'polypeptide(L)'
;MRRMNKKFVTALALTAAMSVSMVSGAFAAAGHANVAAVGTASSNSFYGVSYQSSYSLGQTHSQIAVLKNNLRAWRAYGSNESLFTGVAPITSTNGTFDQATKDNLIVFQRNKGLTADGIYGAASRNAMHGAIGSSPRGYVRIKNTTHYTNYNDTATGLSNDGTYKLDHSFVTASTKTTLDQIAASFYGTYAKKLEINDASLIDGADTPEHSSHQDGKSVDIRNYGMTAAQEKKLLEIAVANPNVSQVLFYTKHGLTSSKIVVRSDHADHFHLSTVN
;
A
#
# COMPACT_ATOMS: atom_id res chain seq x y z
N MET A 1 -24.66 -18.87 -64.77
CA MET A 1 -24.30 -17.93 -63.68
C MET A 1 -25.22 -18.18 -62.49
N ARG A 2 -24.67 -18.12 -61.26
CA ARG A 2 -25.39 -17.96 -59.99
C ARG A 2 -25.98 -19.24 -59.34
N ARG A 3 -25.25 -19.79 -58.38
CA ARG A 3 -25.80 -20.16 -57.06
C ARG A 3 -24.83 -19.69 -55.97
N MET A 4 -25.23 -18.58 -55.33
CA MET A 4 -24.56 -17.96 -54.20
C MET A 4 -24.84 -18.76 -52.94
N ASN A 5 -23.80 -19.25 -52.26
CA ASN A 5 -23.91 -19.75 -50.89
C ASN A 5 -24.06 -18.56 -49.94
N LYS A 6 -25.30 -18.23 -49.56
CA LYS A 6 -25.60 -17.33 -48.45
C LYS A 6 -25.35 -18.08 -47.14
N LYS A 7 -24.14 -17.98 -46.59
CA LYS A 7 -23.93 -18.29 -45.16
C LYS A 7 -24.55 -17.15 -44.35
N PHE A 8 -25.56 -17.49 -43.57
CA PHE A 8 -26.23 -16.62 -42.63
C PHE A 8 -25.21 -16.09 -41.62
N VAL A 9 -25.04 -14.77 -41.58
CA VAL A 9 -24.37 -14.06 -40.50
C VAL A 9 -25.46 -13.68 -39.51
N THR A 10 -25.56 -14.43 -38.41
CA THR A 10 -26.42 -14.05 -37.29
C THR A 10 -25.60 -13.11 -36.40
N ALA A 11 -25.89 -11.81 -36.49
CA ALA A 11 -25.46 -10.83 -35.50
C ALA A 11 -26.40 -10.93 -34.29
N LEU A 12 -25.84 -11.17 -33.11
CA LEU A 12 -26.52 -10.96 -31.83
C LEU A 12 -25.61 -10.08 -30.98
N ALA A 13 -26.06 -8.84 -30.73
CA ALA A 13 -25.38 -7.86 -29.89
C ALA A 13 -25.91 -7.93 -28.46
N LEU A 14 -24.98 -7.81 -27.49
CA LEU A 14 -25.10 -7.35 -26.10
C LEU A 14 -26.15 -8.07 -25.20
N THR A 15 -25.89 -8.48 -23.96
CA THR A 15 -25.22 -7.78 -22.85
C THR A 15 -25.14 -8.77 -21.66
N ALA A 16 -24.19 -8.54 -20.76
CA ALA A 16 -24.25 -8.86 -19.31
C ALA A 16 -24.40 -10.33 -18.86
N ALA A 17 -23.31 -10.90 -18.36
CA ALA A 17 -23.15 -11.19 -16.93
C ALA A 17 -21.79 -11.89 -16.73
N MET A 18 -20.75 -11.13 -16.43
CA MET A 18 -19.61 -11.73 -15.74
C MET A 18 -20.13 -12.22 -14.39
N SER A 19 -20.03 -13.51 -14.18
CA SER A 19 -20.28 -14.19 -12.91
C SER A 19 -19.32 -13.64 -11.85
N VAL A 20 -19.72 -12.53 -11.21
CA VAL A 20 -19.25 -12.19 -9.87
C VAL A 20 -19.83 -13.27 -8.96
N SER A 21 -19.09 -14.36 -8.80
CA SER A 21 -19.37 -15.31 -7.73
C SER A 21 -19.08 -14.59 -6.43
N MET A 22 -20.16 -14.15 -5.81
CA MET A 22 -20.25 -13.66 -4.45
C MET A 22 -19.66 -14.75 -3.52
N VAL A 23 -18.43 -14.58 -3.06
CA VAL A 23 -18.01 -15.23 -1.81
C VAL A 23 -18.46 -14.32 -0.67
N SER A 24 -19.75 -14.43 -0.34
CA SER A 24 -20.30 -13.92 0.92
C SER A 24 -19.90 -14.91 2.02
N GLY A 25 -18.86 -14.55 2.75
CA GLY A 25 -18.45 -15.20 3.99
C GLY A 25 -17.69 -14.17 4.82
N ALA A 26 -18.18 -13.90 6.02
CA ALA A 26 -17.66 -12.86 6.92
C ALA A 26 -16.13 -12.97 7.10
N PHE A 27 -15.39 -11.98 6.60
CA PHE A 27 -13.95 -11.87 6.77
C PHE A 27 -13.67 -11.10 8.07
N ALA A 28 -13.63 -11.82 9.20
CA ALA A 28 -13.21 -11.29 10.48
C ALA A 28 -11.83 -11.85 10.90
N ALA A 29 -10.96 -10.91 11.29
CA ALA A 29 -9.83 -11.05 12.21
C ALA A 29 -8.73 -12.10 11.93
N ALA A 30 -7.68 -11.67 11.22
CA ALA A 30 -6.25 -11.80 11.56
C ALA A 30 -5.38 -11.86 10.29
N GLY A 31 -4.36 -11.01 10.20
CA GLY A 31 -3.51 -10.83 9.03
C GLY A 31 -4.17 -9.88 8.02
N HIS A 32 -3.61 -8.68 7.88
CA HIS A 32 -4.04 -7.59 7.01
C HIS A 32 -4.41 -8.06 5.58
N ALA A 33 -5.64 -8.54 5.40
CA ALA A 33 -6.21 -9.05 4.15
C ALA A 33 -5.47 -10.23 3.49
N ASN A 34 -5.26 -11.33 4.22
CA ASN A 34 -4.54 -12.51 3.72
C ASN A 34 -3.06 -12.26 3.43
N VAL A 35 -2.47 -11.16 3.89
CA VAL A 35 -1.01 -10.98 3.90
C VAL A 35 -0.48 -11.33 5.28
N ALA A 36 0.62 -12.07 5.31
CA ALA A 36 1.27 -12.46 6.55
C ALA A 36 1.65 -11.22 7.39
N ALA A 37 1.11 -11.11 8.59
CA ALA A 37 1.40 -10.03 9.51
C ALA A 37 2.72 -10.28 10.27
N VAL A 38 3.50 -9.22 10.42
CA VAL A 38 4.60 -9.13 11.38
C VAL A 38 4.29 -8.00 12.36
N GLY A 39 4.82 -8.06 13.57
CA GLY A 39 4.52 -7.11 14.63
C GLY A 39 5.52 -7.14 15.77
N THR A 40 5.16 -6.50 16.87
CA THR A 40 5.96 -6.36 18.09
C THR A 40 5.16 -6.82 19.31
N ALA A 41 5.79 -6.82 20.50
CA ALA A 41 5.06 -7.02 21.74
C ALA A 41 3.92 -5.98 21.94
N SER A 42 4.14 -4.72 21.54
CA SER A 42 3.14 -3.67 21.64
C SER A 42 1.94 -3.93 20.72
N SER A 43 2.17 -4.28 19.45
CA SER A 43 1.07 -4.65 18.56
C SER A 43 0.32 -5.89 19.04
N ASN A 44 1.06 -6.87 19.57
CA ASN A 44 0.49 -8.09 20.10
C ASN A 44 -0.42 -7.83 21.30
N SER A 45 0.02 -6.98 22.23
CA SER A 45 -0.79 -6.55 23.38
C SER A 45 -2.03 -5.78 22.96
N PHE A 46 -1.91 -4.88 21.97
CA PHE A 46 -3.02 -4.04 21.55
C PHE A 46 -4.09 -4.84 20.80
N TYR A 47 -3.70 -5.68 19.84
CA TYR A 47 -4.64 -6.41 18.98
C TYR A 47 -5.01 -7.80 19.50
N GLY A 48 -4.42 -8.27 20.62
CA GLY A 48 -4.66 -9.62 21.15
C GLY A 48 -4.11 -10.72 20.23
N VAL A 49 -2.92 -10.50 19.66
CA VAL A 49 -2.28 -11.37 18.67
C VAL A 49 -0.87 -11.77 19.10
N SER A 50 -0.20 -12.63 18.34
CA SER A 50 1.13 -13.17 18.68
C SER A 50 2.13 -13.08 17.52
N TYR A 51 2.08 -12.01 16.74
CA TYR A 51 2.94 -11.84 15.56
C TYR A 51 4.42 -11.73 15.95
N GLN A 52 5.29 -12.28 15.09
CA GLN A 52 6.74 -12.12 15.24
C GLN A 52 7.20 -10.89 14.47
N SER A 53 8.35 -10.32 14.84
CA SER A 53 8.96 -9.18 14.13
C SER A 53 9.43 -9.51 12.72
N SER A 54 9.67 -10.80 12.47
CA SER A 54 9.98 -11.39 11.17
C SER A 54 9.76 -12.91 11.23
N TYR A 55 9.64 -13.54 10.05
CA TYR A 55 9.68 -14.99 9.91
C TYR A 55 10.85 -15.44 9.03
N SER A 56 11.54 -16.50 9.41
CA SER A 56 12.71 -17.05 8.72
C SER A 56 12.80 -18.57 8.82
N LEU A 57 13.68 -19.17 8.03
CA LEU A 57 13.91 -20.62 7.96
C LEU A 57 13.94 -21.31 9.34
N GLY A 58 13.18 -22.40 9.47
CA GLY A 58 13.08 -23.22 10.67
C GLY A 58 12.01 -22.77 11.67
N GLN A 59 11.48 -21.55 11.57
CA GLN A 59 10.43 -21.08 12.47
C GLN A 59 9.06 -21.67 12.14
N THR A 60 8.18 -21.68 13.14
CA THR A 60 6.78 -22.09 12.99
C THR A 60 5.83 -21.01 13.50
N HIS A 61 4.85 -20.63 12.68
CA HIS A 61 3.82 -19.64 13.03
C HIS A 61 2.64 -19.73 12.06
N SER A 62 1.43 -19.37 12.50
CA SER A 62 0.24 -19.37 11.62
C SER A 62 0.39 -18.41 10.43
N GLN A 63 1.09 -17.29 10.61
CA GLN A 63 1.36 -16.32 9.54
C GLN A 63 2.31 -16.88 8.47
N ILE A 64 3.10 -17.92 8.75
CA ILE A 64 3.93 -18.56 7.73
C ILE A 64 3.06 -19.34 6.73
N ALA A 65 1.96 -19.96 7.18
CA ALA A 65 0.98 -20.58 6.29
C ALA A 65 0.37 -19.54 5.32
N VAL A 66 0.07 -18.34 5.84
CA VAL A 66 -0.42 -17.20 5.04
C VAL A 66 0.64 -16.76 4.04
N LEU A 67 1.89 -16.55 4.48
CA LEU A 67 3.02 -16.19 3.63
C LEU A 67 3.20 -17.17 2.47
N LYS A 68 3.17 -18.47 2.77
CA LYS A 68 3.27 -19.54 1.76
C LYS A 68 2.16 -19.43 0.71
N ASN A 69 0.92 -19.18 1.13
CA ASN A 69 -0.18 -18.93 0.21
C ASN A 69 0.05 -17.68 -0.66
N ASN A 70 0.53 -16.58 -0.07
CA ASN A 70 0.85 -15.37 -0.81
C ASN A 70 1.94 -15.60 -1.86
N LEU A 71 3.03 -16.27 -1.50
CA LEU A 71 4.13 -16.56 -2.43
C LEU A 71 3.69 -17.49 -3.56
N ARG A 72 2.85 -18.50 -3.28
CA ARG A 72 2.26 -19.38 -4.30
C ARG A 72 1.38 -18.58 -5.27
N ALA A 73 0.47 -17.76 -4.75
CA ALA A 73 -0.40 -16.93 -5.56
C ALA A 73 0.41 -15.94 -6.41
N TRP A 74 1.42 -15.30 -5.82
CA TRP A 74 2.28 -14.37 -6.54
C TRP A 74 3.11 -15.05 -7.64
N ARG A 75 3.65 -16.24 -7.38
CA ARG A 75 4.35 -17.05 -8.40
C ARG A 75 3.46 -17.40 -9.59
N ALA A 76 2.20 -17.76 -9.32
CA ALA A 76 1.23 -18.11 -10.37
C ALA A 76 0.61 -16.88 -11.06
N TYR A 77 0.87 -15.66 -10.58
CA TYR A 77 0.27 -14.44 -11.12
C TYR A 77 0.99 -13.96 -12.39
N GLY A 78 0.24 -13.81 -13.48
CA GLY A 78 0.76 -13.29 -14.74
C GLY A 78 1.91 -14.15 -15.27
N SER A 79 3.04 -13.51 -15.57
CA SER A 79 4.25 -14.17 -16.08
C SER A 79 5.30 -14.44 -14.99
N ASN A 80 4.97 -14.26 -13.71
CA ASN A 80 5.94 -14.35 -12.61
C ASN A 80 6.58 -15.74 -12.49
N GLU A 81 5.92 -16.80 -12.95
CA GLU A 81 6.46 -18.16 -12.90
C GLU A 81 7.85 -18.26 -13.56
N SER A 82 8.10 -17.46 -14.61
CA SER A 82 9.40 -17.38 -15.29
C SER A 82 10.55 -16.90 -14.40
N LEU A 83 10.26 -16.21 -13.29
CA LEU A 83 11.27 -15.74 -12.34
C LEU A 83 11.83 -16.86 -11.44
N PHE A 84 11.17 -18.02 -11.43
CA PHE A 84 11.45 -19.13 -10.49
C PHE A 84 12.19 -20.31 -11.13
N THR A 85 12.92 -20.08 -12.24
CA THR A 85 13.76 -21.12 -12.84
C THR A 85 14.75 -21.69 -11.82
N GLY A 86 14.73 -23.02 -11.63
CA GLY A 86 15.57 -23.70 -10.63
C GLY A 86 15.09 -23.59 -9.19
N VAL A 87 13.93 -22.96 -8.92
CA VAL A 87 13.38 -22.80 -7.56
C VAL A 87 12.17 -23.72 -7.37
N ALA A 88 12.30 -24.64 -6.40
CA ALA A 88 11.25 -25.58 -6.05
C ALA A 88 9.94 -24.85 -5.66
N PRO A 89 8.76 -25.31 -6.12
CA PRO A 89 7.50 -24.72 -5.70
C PRO A 89 7.19 -25.03 -4.23
N ILE A 90 6.48 -24.12 -3.57
CA ILE A 90 5.90 -24.38 -2.25
C ILE A 90 4.71 -25.33 -2.45
N THR A 91 4.83 -26.55 -1.91
CA THR A 91 3.81 -27.62 -2.04
C THR A 91 2.93 -27.80 -0.81
N SER A 92 3.35 -27.28 0.35
CA SER A 92 2.60 -27.33 1.61
C SER A 92 2.42 -25.93 2.19
N THR A 93 1.24 -25.68 2.75
CA THR A 93 0.85 -24.40 3.36
C THR A 93 0.77 -24.52 4.88
N ASN A 94 1.52 -25.44 5.48
CA ASN A 94 1.67 -25.53 6.93
C ASN A 94 2.36 -24.28 7.50
N GLY A 95 2.35 -24.15 8.83
CA GLY A 95 2.97 -23.03 9.53
C GLY A 95 4.50 -23.05 9.61
N THR A 96 5.20 -23.96 8.92
CA THR A 96 6.67 -24.09 9.01
C THR A 96 7.35 -23.34 7.88
N PHE A 97 8.34 -22.51 8.21
CA PHE A 97 9.15 -21.80 7.22
C PHE A 97 10.26 -22.73 6.72
N ASP A 98 10.01 -23.42 5.61
CA ASP A 98 10.94 -24.38 5.01
C ASP A 98 11.86 -23.76 3.94
N GLN A 99 12.76 -24.57 3.39
CA GLN A 99 13.72 -24.13 2.37
C GLN A 99 13.02 -23.60 1.10
N ALA A 100 11.95 -24.27 0.64
CA ALA A 100 11.17 -23.79 -0.51
C ALA A 100 10.56 -22.41 -0.24
N THR A 101 10.06 -22.15 0.98
CA THR A 101 9.56 -20.83 1.38
C THR A 101 10.65 -19.77 1.31
N LYS A 102 11.85 -20.07 1.84
CA LYS A 102 13.00 -19.16 1.78
C LYS A 102 13.37 -18.81 0.35
N ASP A 103 13.50 -19.81 -0.52
CA ASP A 103 13.94 -19.59 -1.89
C ASP A 103 12.91 -18.81 -2.72
N ASN A 104 11.61 -19.11 -2.52
CA ASN A 104 10.54 -18.34 -3.19
C ASN A 104 10.48 -16.90 -2.66
N LEU A 105 10.72 -16.67 -1.36
CA LEU A 105 10.78 -15.33 -0.80
C LEU A 105 11.99 -14.54 -1.33
N ILE A 106 13.14 -15.18 -1.51
CA ILE A 106 14.34 -14.54 -2.12
C ILE A 106 14.02 -14.07 -3.55
N VAL A 107 13.33 -14.87 -4.36
CA VAL A 107 12.89 -14.47 -5.71
C VAL A 107 11.95 -13.27 -5.65
N PHE A 108 10.97 -13.31 -4.75
CA PHE A 108 10.06 -12.19 -4.53
C PHE A 108 10.80 -10.91 -4.13
N GLN A 109 11.64 -10.97 -3.11
CA GLN A 109 12.42 -9.83 -2.61
C GLN A 109 13.28 -9.22 -3.73
N ARG A 110 13.99 -10.06 -4.50
CA ARG A 110 14.80 -9.61 -5.65
C ARG A 110 13.94 -8.90 -6.69
N ASN A 111 12.77 -9.44 -7.04
CA ASN A 111 11.85 -8.81 -7.99
C ASN A 111 11.33 -7.46 -7.48
N LYS A 112 11.16 -7.30 -6.16
CA LYS A 112 10.70 -6.07 -5.53
C LYS A 112 11.82 -5.07 -5.21
N GLY A 113 13.06 -5.37 -5.58
CA GLY A 113 14.21 -4.50 -5.30
C GLY A 113 14.57 -4.42 -3.82
N LEU A 114 14.17 -5.42 -3.02
CA LEU A 114 14.53 -5.54 -1.62
C LEU A 114 15.85 -6.30 -1.46
N THR A 115 16.45 -6.22 -0.28
CA THR A 115 17.49 -7.17 0.14
C THR A 115 16.92 -8.58 0.10
N ALA A 116 17.53 -9.46 -0.69
CA ALA A 116 17.05 -10.82 -0.92
C ALA A 116 17.64 -11.81 0.11
N ASP A 117 17.33 -11.58 1.39
CA ASP A 117 17.85 -12.35 2.54
C ASP A 117 17.02 -13.60 2.89
N GLY A 118 15.82 -13.74 2.32
CA GLY A 118 14.89 -14.80 2.64
C GLY A 118 14.28 -14.69 4.04
N ILE A 119 14.25 -13.48 4.61
CA ILE A 119 13.61 -13.15 5.89
C ILE A 119 12.36 -12.31 5.63
N TYR A 120 11.21 -12.81 6.06
CA TYR A 120 9.95 -12.08 5.92
C TYR A 120 9.78 -11.09 7.07
N GLY A 121 10.31 -9.89 6.88
CA GLY A 121 10.12 -8.73 7.79
C GLY A 121 9.15 -7.67 7.23
N ALA A 122 9.09 -6.51 7.89
CA ALA A 122 8.17 -5.42 7.57
C ALA A 122 8.30 -4.93 6.10
N ALA A 123 9.52 -4.80 5.57
CA ALA A 123 9.74 -4.44 4.16
C ALA A 123 9.13 -5.46 3.18
N SER A 124 9.30 -6.76 3.47
CA SER A 124 8.74 -7.84 2.64
C SER A 124 7.21 -7.87 2.71
N ARG A 125 6.64 -7.60 3.90
CA ARG A 125 5.20 -7.45 4.09
C ARG A 125 4.64 -6.27 3.29
N ASN A 126 5.23 -5.09 3.42
CA ASN A 126 4.83 -3.89 2.70
C ASN A 126 4.88 -4.08 1.17
N ALA A 127 5.95 -4.72 0.67
CA ALA A 127 6.05 -5.08 -0.74
C ALA A 127 4.99 -6.10 -1.17
N MET A 128 4.61 -7.04 -0.29
CA MET A 128 3.57 -8.04 -0.56
C MET A 128 2.19 -7.39 -0.65
N HIS A 129 1.86 -6.47 0.26
CA HIS A 129 0.67 -5.63 0.15
C HIS A 129 0.62 -4.91 -1.20
N GLY A 130 1.74 -4.27 -1.60
CA GLY A 130 1.84 -3.61 -2.89
C GLY A 130 1.66 -4.56 -4.09
N ALA A 131 2.13 -5.80 -4.00
CA ALA A 131 2.01 -6.80 -5.06
C ALA A 131 0.58 -7.32 -5.23
N ILE A 132 -0.15 -7.48 -4.13
CA ILE A 132 -1.55 -7.95 -4.13
C ILE A 132 -2.51 -6.80 -4.50
N GLY A 133 -2.12 -5.56 -4.20
CA GLY A 133 -2.69 -4.35 -4.78
C GLY A 133 -3.81 -3.73 -3.96
N SER A 134 -4.94 -4.40 -3.82
CA SER A 134 -6.15 -3.84 -3.22
C SER A 134 -6.46 -4.43 -1.85
N SER A 135 -6.94 -3.58 -0.95
CA SER A 135 -7.48 -4.02 0.33
C SER A 135 -8.91 -4.55 0.22
N PRO A 136 -9.44 -5.23 1.25
CA PRO A 136 -10.84 -5.66 1.32
C PRO A 136 -11.84 -4.50 1.25
N ARG A 137 -11.39 -3.27 1.58
CA ARG A 137 -12.19 -2.05 1.46
C ARG A 137 -12.12 -1.41 0.08
N GLY A 138 -11.36 -1.99 -0.83
CA GLY A 138 -11.06 -1.40 -2.14
C GLY A 138 -10.05 -0.25 -2.06
N TYR A 139 -9.33 -0.11 -0.94
CA TYR A 139 -8.25 0.87 -0.86
C TYR A 139 -7.04 0.40 -1.64
N VAL A 140 -6.33 1.37 -2.22
CA VAL A 140 -5.12 1.14 -2.99
C VAL A 140 -3.91 1.53 -2.16
N ARG A 141 -2.86 0.72 -2.24
CA ARG A 141 -1.61 1.04 -1.57
C ARG A 141 -0.83 2.10 -2.33
N ILE A 142 -0.38 3.14 -1.62
CA ILE A 142 0.63 4.10 -2.06
C ILE A 142 1.95 3.36 -2.31
N LYS A 143 2.63 3.72 -3.40
CA LYS A 143 3.89 3.11 -3.85
C LYS A 143 4.84 4.22 -4.29
N ASN A 144 6.13 3.93 -4.29
CA ASN A 144 7.13 4.82 -4.88
C ASN A 144 6.78 5.13 -6.34
N THR A 145 6.93 6.41 -6.72
CA THR A 145 6.75 6.89 -8.09
C THR A 145 7.95 7.75 -8.52
N THR A 146 7.85 8.32 -9.72
CA THR A 146 8.77 9.36 -10.17
C THR A 146 8.60 10.68 -9.41
N HIS A 147 7.45 10.94 -8.78
CA HIS A 147 7.11 12.23 -8.17
C HIS A 147 7.10 12.21 -6.64
N TYR A 148 7.04 11.03 -6.03
CA TYR A 148 7.12 10.89 -4.57
C TYR A 148 7.65 9.54 -4.15
N THR A 149 8.12 9.49 -2.91
CA THR A 149 8.55 8.30 -2.20
C THR A 149 7.50 7.98 -1.14
N ASN A 150 7.05 6.72 -1.07
CA ASN A 150 6.36 6.21 0.11
C ASN A 150 7.40 5.99 1.22
N TYR A 151 7.42 6.88 2.20
CA TYR A 151 8.38 6.88 3.29
C TYR A 151 8.34 5.58 4.10
N ASN A 152 7.15 4.97 4.23
CA ASN A 152 6.94 3.67 4.89
C ASN A 152 7.68 2.50 4.23
N ASP A 153 8.15 2.67 2.99
CA ASP A 153 8.96 1.66 2.27
C ASP A 153 10.47 1.91 2.41
N THR A 154 10.88 3.05 3.00
CA THR A 154 12.29 3.38 3.21
C THR A 154 12.83 2.72 4.47
N ALA A 155 14.15 2.48 4.53
CA ALA A 155 14.80 1.95 5.73
C ALA A 155 14.55 2.82 6.96
N THR A 156 14.57 4.15 6.78
CA THR A 156 14.29 5.11 7.87
C THR A 156 12.84 5.04 8.33
N GLY A 157 11.87 5.02 7.40
CA GLY A 157 10.45 4.91 7.76
C GLY A 157 10.13 3.62 8.48
N LEU A 158 10.64 2.49 7.98
CA LEU A 158 10.51 1.19 8.65
C LEU A 158 11.16 1.16 10.04
N SER A 159 12.24 1.91 10.26
CA SER A 159 12.87 2.03 11.57
C SER A 159 12.06 2.91 12.52
N ASN A 160 11.43 3.97 12.00
CA ASN A 160 10.61 4.88 12.79
C ASN A 160 9.28 4.25 13.20
N ASP A 161 8.70 3.38 12.37
CA ASP A 161 7.58 2.50 12.74
C ASP A 161 8.03 1.26 13.54
N GLY A 162 8.96 1.47 14.47
CA GLY A 162 9.53 0.40 15.29
C GLY A 162 8.57 -0.12 16.35
N THR A 163 7.58 0.68 16.76
CA THR A 163 6.66 0.36 17.87
C THR A 163 5.66 -0.72 17.48
N TYR A 164 5.00 -0.60 16.32
CA TYR A 164 3.96 -1.53 15.90
C TYR A 164 4.31 -2.29 14.62
N LYS A 165 5.18 -1.73 13.77
CA LYS A 165 5.52 -2.28 12.46
C LYS A 165 4.27 -2.51 11.64
N LEU A 166 3.47 -1.48 11.38
CA LEU A 166 2.29 -1.57 10.55
C LEU A 166 2.59 -1.02 9.13
N ASP A 167 1.57 -0.93 8.28
CA ASP A 167 1.71 -0.37 6.93
C ASP A 167 0.68 0.72 6.71
N HIS A 168 1.10 1.97 6.85
CA HIS A 168 0.23 3.15 6.83
C HIS A 168 0.12 3.73 5.43
N SER A 169 -0.04 2.86 4.42
CA SER A 169 0.11 3.27 3.02
C SER A 169 -1.17 3.10 2.22
N PHE A 170 -2.36 3.03 2.84
CA PHE A 170 -3.61 2.76 2.10
C PHE A 170 -4.51 3.97 2.04
N VAL A 171 -5.07 4.21 0.86
CA VAL A 171 -6.00 5.32 0.58
C VAL A 171 -7.07 4.89 -0.41
N THR A 172 -8.15 5.67 -0.53
CA THR A 172 -9.10 5.51 -1.65
C THR A 172 -8.40 5.77 -2.98
N ALA A 173 -8.91 5.19 -4.07
CA ALA A 173 -8.39 5.45 -5.42
C ALA A 173 -8.47 6.95 -5.80
N SER A 174 -9.50 7.64 -5.32
CA SER A 174 -9.68 9.09 -5.50
C SER A 174 -8.61 9.90 -4.78
N THR A 175 -8.31 9.56 -3.53
CA THR A 175 -7.21 10.18 -2.76
C THR A 175 -5.87 9.94 -3.42
N LYS A 176 -5.61 8.70 -3.87
CA LYS A 176 -4.39 8.37 -4.61
C LYS A 176 -4.23 9.21 -5.88
N THR A 177 -5.31 9.38 -6.64
CA THR A 177 -5.31 10.22 -7.85
C THR A 177 -5.01 11.68 -7.53
N THR A 178 -5.62 12.21 -6.47
CA THR A 178 -5.40 13.59 -6.01
C THR A 178 -3.95 13.79 -5.57
N LEU A 179 -3.40 12.84 -4.81
CA LEU A 179 -2.00 12.84 -4.40
C LEU A 179 -1.05 12.82 -5.60
N ASP A 180 -1.32 11.96 -6.61
CA ASP A 180 -0.50 11.87 -7.82
C ASP A 180 -0.46 13.21 -8.59
N GLN A 181 -1.60 13.91 -8.68
CA GLN A 181 -1.69 15.23 -9.31
C GLN A 181 -0.88 16.29 -8.57
N ILE A 182 -1.02 16.35 -7.25
CA ILE A 182 -0.31 17.31 -6.39
C ILE A 182 1.20 17.07 -6.49
N ALA A 183 1.63 15.81 -6.35
CA ALA A 183 3.03 15.44 -6.42
C ALA A 183 3.64 15.73 -7.80
N ALA A 184 2.92 15.43 -8.89
CA ALA A 184 3.38 15.74 -10.24
C ALA A 184 3.58 17.25 -10.45
N SER A 185 2.64 18.09 -9.98
CA SER A 185 2.75 19.55 -10.07
C SER A 185 3.94 20.09 -9.27
N PHE A 186 4.12 19.61 -8.04
CA PHE A 186 5.24 20.01 -7.20
C PHE A 186 6.58 19.58 -7.80
N TYR A 187 6.67 18.33 -8.27
CA TYR A 187 7.85 17.81 -8.93
C TYR A 187 8.19 18.60 -10.20
N GLY A 188 7.19 18.97 -11.01
CA GLY A 188 7.41 19.82 -12.19
C GLY A 188 7.98 21.21 -11.88
N THR A 189 7.77 21.71 -10.65
CA THR A 189 8.30 23.01 -10.23
C THR A 189 9.72 22.91 -9.65
N TYR A 190 10.01 21.88 -8.85
CA TYR A 190 11.26 21.81 -8.08
C TYR A 190 12.16 20.62 -8.41
N ALA A 191 11.73 19.70 -9.28
CA ALA A 191 12.37 18.39 -9.48
C ALA A 191 12.63 17.64 -8.16
N LYS A 192 11.81 17.91 -7.13
CA LYS A 192 11.92 17.33 -5.80
C LYS A 192 10.75 16.39 -5.56
N LYS A 193 11.06 15.16 -5.16
CA LYS A 193 10.05 14.18 -4.76
C LYS A 193 9.44 14.57 -3.41
N LEU A 194 8.13 14.39 -3.28
CA LEU A 194 7.48 14.42 -1.97
C LEU A 194 7.79 13.13 -1.18
N GLU A 195 7.79 13.22 0.15
CA GLU A 195 7.85 12.05 1.03
C GLU A 195 6.48 11.85 1.68
N ILE A 196 5.85 10.72 1.37
CA ILE A 196 4.51 10.39 1.85
C ILE A 196 4.63 9.48 3.06
N ASN A 197 4.09 9.88 4.20
CA ASN A 197 4.16 9.12 5.45
C ASN A 197 2.83 8.42 5.73
N ASP A 198 2.07 8.92 6.70
CA ASP A 198 0.91 8.22 7.22
C ASP A 198 -0.32 8.38 6.32
N ALA A 199 -0.98 7.26 6.11
CA ALA A 199 -2.31 7.12 5.55
C ALA A 199 -3.03 6.03 6.36
N SER A 200 -4.06 5.40 5.80
CA SER A 200 -4.77 4.33 6.51
C SER A 200 -3.97 3.04 6.58
N LEU A 201 -4.31 2.21 7.56
CA LEU A 201 -4.06 0.77 7.49
C LEU A 201 -4.90 0.13 6.38
N ILE A 202 -4.55 -1.09 5.98
CA ILE A 202 -5.20 -1.81 4.87
C ILE A 202 -6.72 -1.93 5.05
N ASP A 203 -7.18 -2.06 6.29
CA ASP A 203 -8.56 -2.28 6.68
C ASP A 203 -9.26 -0.98 7.10
N GLY A 204 -8.64 0.18 6.83
CA GLY A 204 -9.18 1.47 7.24
C GLY A 204 -9.19 1.67 8.75
N ALA A 205 -8.58 0.80 9.55
CA ALA A 205 -8.30 1.14 10.94
C ALA A 205 -7.20 2.19 10.99
N ASP A 206 -7.16 2.95 12.08
CA ASP A 206 -5.99 3.73 12.42
C ASP A 206 -5.02 2.91 13.26
N THR A 207 -3.81 3.42 13.39
CA THR A 207 -2.84 2.92 14.35
C THR A 207 -3.32 3.20 15.78
N PRO A 208 -2.76 2.53 16.79
CA PRO A 208 -2.98 2.92 18.18
C PRO A 208 -2.50 4.34 18.52
N GLU A 209 -1.77 5.02 17.63
CA GLU A 209 -1.04 6.26 17.88
C GLU A 209 -1.84 7.52 17.47
N HIS A 210 -2.84 7.42 16.60
CA HIS A 210 -3.70 8.56 16.21
C HIS A 210 -5.05 8.10 15.62
N SER A 211 -5.95 9.05 15.29
CA SER A 211 -7.32 8.77 14.86
C SER A 211 -7.77 9.52 13.59
N SER A 212 -6.83 10.02 12.77
CA SER A 212 -7.08 10.88 11.61
C SER A 212 -7.04 10.16 10.25
N HIS A 213 -6.72 8.86 10.20
CA HIS A 213 -6.51 8.13 8.94
C HIS A 213 -7.44 6.91 8.75
N GLN A 214 -8.70 6.99 9.15
CA GLN A 214 -9.59 5.82 9.21
C GLN A 214 -10.43 5.54 7.95
N ASP A 215 -10.39 6.42 6.95
CA ASP A 215 -11.31 6.34 5.81
C ASP A 215 -10.61 6.31 4.44
N GLY A 216 -9.27 6.32 4.42
CA GLY A 216 -8.46 6.40 3.20
C GLY A 216 -8.52 7.75 2.50
N LYS A 217 -9.06 8.80 3.15
CA LYS A 217 -9.23 10.13 2.58
C LYS A 217 -8.19 11.14 3.05
N SER A 218 -7.24 10.72 3.87
CA SER A 218 -6.17 11.57 4.37
C SER A 218 -4.79 10.95 4.16
N VAL A 219 -3.80 11.81 3.97
CA VAL A 219 -2.40 11.42 3.86
C VAL A 219 -1.49 12.51 4.40
N ASP A 220 -0.45 12.10 5.10
CA ASP A 220 0.61 12.97 5.60
C ASP A 220 1.75 13.06 4.59
N ILE A 221 2.12 14.29 4.28
CA ILE A 221 3.25 14.61 3.40
C ILE A 221 4.31 15.27 4.27
N ARG A 222 5.48 14.67 4.42
CA ARG A 222 6.56 15.23 5.23
C ARG A 222 7.07 16.52 4.59
N ASN A 223 7.39 17.52 5.41
CA ASN A 223 8.10 18.74 4.96
C ASN A 223 9.64 18.58 5.05
N TYR A 224 10.13 17.37 5.29
CA TYR A 224 11.56 17.10 5.51
C TYR A 224 12.44 17.62 4.35
N GLY A 225 13.38 18.49 4.69
CA GLY A 225 14.29 19.12 3.72
C GLY A 225 13.59 20.02 2.69
N MET A 226 12.39 20.52 2.97
CA MET A 226 11.76 21.59 2.21
C MET A 226 12.20 22.97 2.72
N THR A 227 12.31 23.93 1.79
CA THR A 227 12.41 25.35 2.15
C THR A 227 11.01 25.93 2.40
N ALA A 228 10.91 27.07 3.09
CA ALA A 228 9.64 27.77 3.27
C ALA A 228 8.93 28.09 1.93
N ALA A 229 9.70 28.36 0.86
CA ALA A 229 9.14 28.57 -0.48
C ALA A 229 8.53 27.28 -1.06
N GLN A 230 9.17 26.14 -0.83
CA GLN A 230 8.65 24.83 -1.25
C GLN A 230 7.41 24.43 -0.45
N GLU A 231 7.42 24.63 0.87
CA GLU A 231 6.26 24.42 1.73
C GLU A 231 5.07 25.27 1.29
N LYS A 232 5.31 26.58 1.06
CA LYS A 232 4.30 27.49 0.52
C LYS A 232 3.74 26.98 -0.82
N LYS A 233 4.62 26.53 -1.73
CA LYS A 233 4.20 26.05 -3.04
C LYS A 233 3.36 24.77 -2.96
N LEU A 234 3.69 23.86 -2.03
CA LEU A 234 2.87 22.67 -1.80
C LEU A 234 1.46 23.07 -1.30
N LEU A 235 1.37 24.02 -0.36
CA LEU A 235 0.07 24.56 0.07
C LEU A 235 -0.70 25.18 -1.10
N GLU A 236 -0.06 26.00 -1.95
CA GLU A 236 -0.69 26.60 -3.14
C GLU A 236 -1.29 25.53 -4.07
N ILE A 237 -0.52 24.48 -4.37
CA ILE A 237 -0.96 23.37 -5.24
C ILE A 237 -2.13 22.61 -4.57
N ALA A 238 -2.00 22.30 -3.28
CA ALA A 238 -3.01 21.53 -2.55
C ALA A 238 -4.34 22.29 -2.47
N VAL A 239 -4.34 23.58 -2.08
CA VAL A 239 -5.59 24.33 -1.91
C VAL A 239 -6.28 24.63 -3.24
N ALA A 240 -5.51 24.76 -4.33
CA ALA A 240 -6.04 24.93 -5.68
C ALA A 240 -6.70 23.66 -6.23
N ASN A 241 -6.35 22.47 -5.71
CA ASN A 241 -6.96 21.23 -6.15
C ASN A 241 -8.42 21.12 -5.62
N PRO A 242 -9.43 20.93 -6.49
CA PRO A 242 -10.82 20.87 -6.08
C PRO A 242 -11.16 19.66 -5.21
N ASN A 243 -10.38 18.57 -5.29
CA ASN A 243 -10.60 17.37 -4.50
C ASN A 243 -9.97 17.44 -3.10
N VAL A 244 -9.20 18.48 -2.80
CA VAL A 244 -8.67 18.73 -1.45
C VAL A 244 -9.70 19.49 -0.64
N SER A 245 -10.09 18.93 0.50
CA SER A 245 -11.02 19.54 1.46
C SER A 245 -10.28 20.37 2.50
N GLN A 246 -9.11 19.90 2.95
CA GLN A 246 -8.36 20.51 4.03
C GLN A 246 -6.86 20.18 3.94
N VAL A 247 -6.04 21.09 4.44
CA VAL A 247 -4.63 20.86 4.77
C VAL A 247 -4.37 21.37 6.19
N LEU A 248 -3.95 20.49 7.10
CA LEU A 248 -3.43 20.89 8.41
C LEU A 248 -1.92 21.13 8.29
N PHE A 249 -1.45 22.28 8.76
CA PHE A 249 -0.02 22.62 8.79
C PHE A 249 0.29 23.70 9.81
N TYR A 250 1.54 23.83 10.27
CA TYR A 250 1.89 24.82 11.31
C TYR A 250 1.89 26.29 10.87
N THR A 251 1.79 26.57 9.58
CA THR A 251 1.81 27.94 9.04
C THR A 251 1.05 28.06 7.72
N LYS A 252 0.62 29.28 7.37
CA LYS A 252 -0.02 29.57 6.07
C LYS A 252 0.94 30.08 5.02
N HIS A 253 2.18 30.45 5.39
CA HIS A 253 3.14 31.10 4.49
C HIS A 253 2.56 32.33 3.74
N GLY A 254 1.67 33.07 4.42
CA GLY A 254 0.99 34.25 3.87
C GLY A 254 -0.15 33.97 2.88
N LEU A 255 -0.57 32.70 2.73
CA LEU A 255 -1.69 32.33 1.86
C LEU A 255 -3.05 32.55 2.55
N THR A 256 -4.04 32.97 1.75
CA THR A 256 -5.44 33.11 2.16
C THR A 256 -6.27 32.00 1.53
N SER A 257 -6.57 30.95 2.29
CA SER A 257 -7.49 29.87 1.90
C SER A 257 -8.16 29.29 3.13
N SER A 258 -9.47 29.02 3.05
CA SER A 258 -10.25 28.36 4.11
C SER A 258 -9.89 26.87 4.26
N LYS A 259 -9.22 26.28 3.25
CA LYS A 259 -8.76 24.90 3.31
C LYS A 259 -7.53 24.72 4.22
N ILE A 260 -6.78 25.79 4.51
CA ILE A 260 -5.58 25.71 5.37
C ILE A 260 -5.97 25.95 6.81
N VAL A 261 -5.81 24.92 7.64
CA VAL A 261 -6.03 24.99 9.09
C VAL A 261 -4.68 24.95 9.78
N VAL A 262 -4.40 26.00 10.56
CA VAL A 262 -3.11 26.13 11.24
C VAL A 262 -3.12 25.32 12.53
N ARG A 263 -2.13 24.44 12.67
CA ARG A 263 -1.99 23.52 13.80
C ARG A 263 -0.53 23.40 14.22
N SER A 264 -0.21 23.80 15.44
CA SER A 264 1.18 23.79 15.95
C SER A 264 1.77 22.39 16.08
N ASP A 265 0.92 21.38 16.24
CA ASP A 265 1.29 19.96 16.28
C ASP A 265 1.53 19.34 14.88
N HIS A 266 1.45 20.12 13.80
CA HIS A 266 1.69 19.70 12.42
C HIS A 266 2.87 20.47 11.82
N ALA A 267 3.98 20.53 12.56
CA ALA A 267 5.19 21.27 12.18
C ALA A 267 6.12 20.51 11.22
N ASP A 268 5.99 19.19 11.19
CA ASP A 268 6.86 18.25 10.47
C ASP A 268 6.17 17.56 9.27
N HIS A 269 4.89 17.84 9.05
CA HIS A 269 4.12 17.28 7.94
C HIS A 269 2.89 18.12 7.59
N PHE A 270 2.44 17.99 6.35
CA PHE A 270 1.14 18.45 5.89
C PHE A 270 0.15 17.30 5.98
N HIS A 271 -0.91 17.45 6.77
CA HIS A 271 -2.02 16.49 6.76
C HIS A 271 -3.02 16.90 5.68
N LEU A 272 -3.02 16.20 4.55
CA LEU A 272 -3.84 16.47 3.39
C LEU A 272 -5.11 15.61 3.41
N SER A 273 -6.28 16.23 3.49
CA SER A 273 -7.58 15.54 3.42
C SER A 273 -8.27 15.80 2.08
N THR A 274 -8.95 14.78 1.55
CA THR A 274 -9.72 14.84 0.30
C THR A 274 -11.22 14.79 0.55
N VAL A 275 -12.01 15.12 -0.47
CA VAL A 275 -13.48 15.14 -0.40
C VAL A 275 -14.12 13.75 -0.54
N ASN A 276 -13.46 12.79 -1.21
CA ASN A 276 -14.07 11.55 -1.72
C ASN A 276 -13.39 10.26 -1.26
#